data_AF-A0A7J4PM68-F1
#
_entry.id   AF-A0A7J4PM68-F1
#
_cell.length_a   1.000
_cell.length_b   1.000
_cell.length_c   1.000
_cell.angle_alpha   90.00
_cell.angle_beta   90.00
_cell.angle_gamma   90.00
#
_symmetry.space_group_name_H-M   'P 1'
#
loop_
_entity.id
_entity.type
_entity.pdbx_description
1 polymer ?
#
loop_
_entity_poly.entity_id
_entity_poly.type
_entity_poly.pdbx_seq_one_letter_code
_entity_poly.pdbx_strand_id
1 'polypeptide(L)'
;MCAHKSQDLELRISPPQSLGSFEMGRNDVDVICTYGKIAVWFGRKVPDYIIAQVLIGISKVDPSTVHEFEVICDFEEITEYESKGYTLVSYGKT
;
A
#
# COMPACT_ATOMS: atom_id res chain seq x y z
N MET A 1 -43.94 -27.12 -3.79
CA MET A 1 -42.92 -27.51 -2.80
C MET A 1 -41.58 -27.62 -3.50
N CYS A 2 -40.59 -26.96 -2.91
CA CYS A 2 -39.26 -26.65 -3.44
C CYS A 2 -38.32 -27.87 -3.46
N ALA A 3 -37.33 -27.85 -4.34
CA ALA A 3 -35.91 -27.74 -3.95
C ALA A 3 -35.04 -27.65 -5.22
N HIS A 4 -34.69 -26.42 -5.62
CA HIS A 4 -33.56 -26.19 -6.51
C HIS A 4 -32.28 -26.51 -5.71
N LYS A 5 -31.54 -27.52 -6.16
CA LYS A 5 -30.25 -27.89 -5.60
C LYS A 5 -29.20 -26.92 -6.17
N SER A 6 -28.92 -25.85 -5.44
CA SER A 6 -27.84 -24.91 -5.72
C SER A 6 -26.51 -25.66 -5.73
N GLN A 7 -25.75 -25.52 -6.82
CA GLN A 7 -24.38 -26.01 -6.89
C GLN A 7 -23.52 -25.03 -6.08
N ASP A 8 -23.08 -25.48 -4.90
CA ASP A 8 -21.99 -24.84 -4.16
C ASP A 8 -20.74 -24.84 -5.05
N LEU A 9 -20.38 -23.66 -5.54
CA LEU A 9 -19.13 -23.42 -6.22
C LEU A 9 -18.04 -23.55 -5.15
N GLU A 10 -17.48 -24.75 -5.00
CA GLU A 10 -16.33 -24.99 -4.12
C GLU A 10 -15.21 -24.04 -4.52
N LEU A 11 -15.08 -22.93 -3.79
CA LEU A 11 -13.93 -22.06 -3.82
C LEU A 11 -12.75 -22.92 -3.40
N ARG A 12 -11.94 -23.33 -4.39
CA ARG A 12 -10.68 -24.00 -4.16
C ARG A 12 -9.74 -23.02 -3.48
N ILE A 13 -9.83 -22.95 -2.15
CA ILE A 13 -8.86 -22.26 -1.32
C ILE A 13 -7.61 -23.14 -1.39
N SER A 14 -6.67 -22.74 -2.24
CA SER A 14 -5.31 -23.28 -2.24
C SER A 14 -4.76 -23.29 -0.81
N PRO A 15 -3.94 -24.28 -0.42
CA PRO A 15 -3.32 -24.30 0.91
C PRO A 15 -2.70 -22.93 1.19
N PRO A 16 -2.77 -22.42 2.44
CA PRO A 16 -2.29 -21.09 2.77
C PRO A 16 -0.83 -21.01 2.37
N GLN A 17 -0.59 -20.41 1.21
CA GLN A 17 0.74 -20.01 0.84
C GLN A 17 1.19 -19.08 1.96
N SER A 18 2.41 -19.27 2.44
CA SER A 18 3.06 -18.28 3.29
C SER A 18 3.08 -16.98 2.47
N LEU A 19 2.05 -16.14 2.65
CA LEU A 19 1.92 -14.84 2.04
C LEU A 19 2.95 -13.96 2.71
N GLY A 20 4.20 -14.02 2.22
CA GLY A 20 5.25 -13.11 2.63
C GLY A 20 4.89 -11.66 2.25
N SER A 21 4.20 -11.50 1.13
CA SER A 21 3.61 -10.25 0.68
C SER A 21 2.41 -10.50 -0.25
N PHE A 22 1.53 -9.50 -0.33
CA PHE A 22 0.41 -9.40 -1.26
C PHE A 22 0.51 -8.05 -1.96
N GLU A 23 0.52 -8.05 -3.29
CA GLU A 23 0.58 -6.85 -4.11
C GLU A 23 -0.72 -6.69 -4.89
N MET A 24 -1.30 -5.50 -4.87
CA MET A 24 -2.52 -5.16 -5.57
C MET A 24 -2.49 -3.70 -6.00
N GLY A 25 -2.64 -3.46 -7.29
CA GLY A 25 -2.58 -2.10 -7.80
C GLY A 25 -2.94 -1.95 -9.26
N ARG A 26 -2.89 -0.70 -9.71
CA ARG A 26 -2.89 -0.26 -11.12
C ARG A 26 -1.63 0.58 -11.34
N ASN A 27 -1.40 1.01 -12.58
CA ASN A 27 -0.22 1.79 -12.96
C ASN A 27 -0.01 3.08 -12.14
N ASP A 28 -1.05 3.59 -11.50
CA ASP A 28 -1.08 4.84 -10.77
C ASP A 28 -1.21 4.68 -9.25
N VAL A 29 -1.74 3.57 -8.73
CA VAL A 29 -1.80 3.30 -7.29
C VAL A 29 -1.48 1.84 -7.02
N ASP A 30 -0.51 1.58 -6.17
CA ASP A 30 -0.11 0.22 -5.79
C ASP A 30 -0.12 0.03 -4.28
N VAL A 31 -0.51 -1.16 -3.84
CA VAL A 31 -0.63 -1.55 -2.42
C VAL A 31 0.12 -2.85 -2.20
N ILE A 32 1.13 -2.80 -1.33
CA ILE A 32 1.93 -3.94 -0.93
C ILE A 32 1.67 -4.21 0.55
N CYS A 33 1.04 -5.34 0.86
CA CYS A 33 0.77 -5.79 2.21
C CYS A 33 1.73 -6.92 2.58
N THR A 34 2.41 -6.78 3.71
CA THR A 34 3.17 -7.85 4.35
C THR A 34 2.53 -8.17 5.71
N TYR A 35 3.07 -9.14 6.45
CA TYR A 35 2.56 -9.50 7.78
C TYR A 35 2.58 -8.32 8.79
N GLY A 36 3.45 -7.33 8.62
CA GLY A 36 3.62 -6.23 9.57
C GLY A 36 3.56 -4.82 8.97
N LYS A 37 3.42 -4.67 7.65
CA LYS A 37 3.43 -3.37 6.97
C LYS A 37 2.45 -3.38 5.80
N ILE A 38 1.67 -2.31 5.70
CA ILE A 38 0.95 -1.94 4.48
C ILE A 38 1.72 -0.76 3.87
N ALA A 39 2.24 -0.93 2.66
CA ALA A 39 2.84 0.13 1.88
C ALA A 39 1.88 0.53 0.77
N VAL A 40 1.66 1.83 0.59
CA VAL A 40 0.84 2.38 -0.51
C VAL A 40 1.71 3.33 -1.31
N TRP A 41 1.77 3.11 -2.61
CA TRP A 41 2.48 3.97 -3.55
C TRP A 41 1.47 4.71 -4.44
N PHE A 42 1.68 6.02 -4.60
CA PHE A 42 0.90 6.86 -5.49
C PHE A 42 1.80 7.39 -6.62
N GLY A 43 1.40 7.13 -7.86
CA GLY A 43 2.06 7.65 -9.04
C GLY A 43 1.90 9.16 -9.20
N ARG A 44 2.78 9.76 -9.98
CA ARG A 44 2.88 11.23 -10.16
C ARG A 44 1.60 11.93 -10.63
N LYS A 45 0.64 11.20 -11.21
CA LYS A 45 -0.60 11.76 -11.80
C LYS A 45 -1.86 11.31 -11.06
N VAL A 46 -1.74 10.73 -9.87
CA VAL A 46 -2.90 10.33 -9.08
C VAL A 46 -3.64 11.59 -8.62
N PRO A 47 -4.96 11.68 -8.84
CA PRO A 47 -5.75 12.80 -8.32
C PRO A 47 -5.85 12.76 -6.79
N ASP A 48 -5.81 13.93 -6.15
CA ASP A 48 -5.89 14.08 -4.68
C ASP A 48 -7.08 13.35 -4.05
N TYR A 49 -8.22 13.29 -4.75
CA TYR A 49 -9.41 12.60 -4.23
C TYR A 49 -9.20 11.09 -4.08
N ILE A 50 -8.35 10.47 -4.91
CA ILE A 50 -8.01 9.05 -4.78
C ILE A 50 -7.15 8.83 -3.54
N ILE A 51 -6.13 9.68 -3.35
CA ILE A 51 -5.26 9.65 -2.16
C ILE A 51 -6.12 9.79 -0.90
N ALA A 52 -7.02 10.77 -0.87
CA ALA A 52 -7.92 10.99 0.25
C ALA A 52 -8.82 9.77 0.55
N GLN A 53 -9.40 9.14 -0.48
CA GLN A 53 -10.24 7.95 -0.29
C GLN A 53 -9.46 6.77 0.30
N VAL A 54 -8.21 6.56 -0.11
CA VAL A 54 -7.37 5.50 0.46
C VAL A 54 -7.07 5.78 1.93
N LEU A 55 -6.65 7.00 2.27
CA LEU A 55 -6.34 7.38 3.65
C LEU A 55 -7.58 7.29 4.56
N ILE A 56 -8.74 7.75 4.07
CA ILE A 56 -10.02 7.61 4.78
C ILE A 56 -10.37 6.13 4.96
N GLY A 57 -10.16 5.30 3.94
CA GLY A 57 -10.38 3.86 4.01
C GLY A 57 -9.57 3.21 5.13
N ILE A 58 -8.28 3.50 5.22
CA ILE A 58 -7.39 3.01 6.28
C ILE A 58 -7.88 3.49 7.65
N SER A 59 -8.16 4.79 7.81
CA SER A 59 -8.60 5.37 9.09
C SER A 59 -9.93 4.80 9.61
N LYS A 60 -10.80 4.33 8.71
CA LYS A 60 -12.08 3.70 9.08
C LYS A 60 -11.89 2.29 9.62
N VAL A 61 -10.83 1.61 9.20
CA VAL A 61 -10.49 0.27 9.70
C VAL A 61 -9.77 0.38 11.03
N ASP A 62 -8.75 1.23 11.09
CA ASP A 62 -8.00 1.51 12.32
C ASP A 62 -7.65 3.01 12.41
N PRO A 63 -8.34 3.77 13.29
CA PRO A 63 -8.06 5.19 13.47
C PRO A 63 -6.74 5.45 14.23
N SER A 64 -6.13 4.42 14.82
CA SER A 64 -4.84 4.52 15.53
C SER A 64 -3.63 4.22 14.64
N THR A 65 -3.85 3.92 13.36
CA THR A 65 -2.78 3.62 12.42
C THR A 65 -1.79 4.79 12.32
N VAL A 66 -0.52 4.49 12.57
CA VAL A 66 0.62 5.39 12.37
C VAL A 66 1.11 5.23 10.94
N HIS A 67 1.49 6.34 10.29
CA HIS A 67 2.02 6.34 8.93
C HIS A 67 3.40 6.98 8.90
N GLU A 68 4.25 6.45 8.01
CA GLU A 68 5.55 7.02 7.66
C GLU A 68 5.48 7.49 6.21
N PHE A 69 6.14 8.62 5.91
CA PHE A 69 6.18 9.20 4.58
C PHE A 69 7.61 9.21 4.06
N GLU A 70 7.81 8.59 2.89
CA GLU A 70 9.10 8.52 2.22
C GLU A 70 9.09 9.46 1.00
N VAL A 71 10.20 10.18 0.79
CA VAL A 71 10.38 11.11 -0.34
C VAL A 71 11.60 10.67 -1.14
N ILE A 72 11.46 10.69 -2.46
CA ILE A 72 12.59 10.58 -3.38
C ILE A 72 13.00 12.00 -3.77
N CYS A 73 14.27 12.33 -3.55
CA CYS A 73 14.87 13.62 -3.89
C CYS A 73 16.19 13.44 -4.63
N ASP A 74 16.67 14.52 -5.25
CA ASP A 74 17.98 14.52 -5.90
C ASP A 74 19.11 14.49 -4.85
N PHE A 75 20.30 14.01 -5.25
CA PHE A 75 21.41 13.80 -4.31
C PHE A 75 21.81 15.11 -3.60
N GLU A 76 21.77 16.22 -4.32
CA GLU A 76 22.10 17.56 -3.83
C GLU A 76 21.10 18.07 -2.76
N GLU A 77 19.88 17.53 -2.74
CA GLU A 77 18.83 17.95 -1.82
C GLU A 77 18.84 17.16 -0.49
N ILE A 78 19.60 16.05 -0.41
CA ILE A 78 19.63 15.17 0.76
C ILE A 78 19.93 15.95 2.05
N THR A 79 20.98 16.78 2.06
CA THR A 79 21.35 17.57 3.25
C THR A 79 20.27 18.56 3.66
N GLU A 80 19.53 19.12 2.70
CA GLU A 80 18.40 20.00 2.99
C GLU A 80 17.27 19.21 3.68
N TYR A 81 16.93 18.03 3.18
CA TYR A 81 15.91 17.17 3.79
C TYR A 81 16.33 16.66 5.18
N GLU A 82 17.58 16.27 5.37
CA GLU A 82 18.10 15.89 6.70
C GLU A 82 17.96 17.04 7.71
N SER A 83 18.21 18.28 7.28
CA SER A 83 18.02 19.47 8.14
C SER A 83 16.55 19.71 8.53
N LYS A 84 15.61 19.20 7.74
CA LYS A 84 14.15 19.25 8.01
C LYS A 84 13.67 18.07 8.86
N GLY A 85 14.58 17.20 9.31
CA GLY A 85 14.26 16.05 10.16
C GLY A 85 13.92 14.77 9.41
N TYR A 86 14.20 14.71 8.10
CA TYR A 86 14.11 13.45 7.34
C TYR A 86 15.35 12.58 7.62
N THR A 87 15.18 11.27 7.55
CA THR A 87 16.27 10.30 7.68
C THR A 87 16.59 9.71 6.31
N LEU A 88 17.86 9.74 5.90
CA LEU A 88 18.30 9.07 4.67
C LEU A 88 18.22 7.55 4.85
N VAL A 89 17.34 6.90 4.09
CA VAL A 89 17.17 5.43 4.14
C VAL A 89 18.02 4.73 3.07
N SER A 90 18.14 5.33 1.88
CA SER A 90 18.90 4.79 0.76
C SER A 90 19.32 5.90 -0.20
N TYR A 91 20.47 5.74 -0.84
CA TYR A 91 20.88 6.56 -1.99
C TYR A 91 21.58 5.68 -3.00
N GLY A 92 21.45 6.02 -4.28
CA GLY A 92 22.13 5.35 -5.38
C GLY A 92 22.62 6.36 -6.39
N LYS A 93 23.82 6.15 -6.92
CA LYS A 93 24.26 6.87 -8.13
C LYS A 93 23.68 6.15 -9.34
N THR A 94 23.03 6.90 -10.21
CA THR A 94 22.64 6.42 -11.54
C THR A 94 23.74 6.71 -12.54
#